data_AF-A0A3E2XQ93-F1
#
_entry.id   AF-A0A3E2XQ93-F1
#
_cell.length_a   1.000
_cell.length_b   1.000
_cell.length_c   1.000
_cell.angle_alpha   90.00
_cell.angle_beta   90.00
_cell.angle_gamma   90.00
#
_symmetry.space_group_name_H-M   'P 1'
#
loop_
_entity.id
_entity.type
_entity.pdbx_description
1 polymer ?
#
loop_
_entity_poly.entity_id
_entity_poly.type
_entity_poly.pdbx_seq_one_letter_code
_entity_poly.pdbx_strand_id
1 'polypeptide(L)'
;MTKYREIIRLTGLGFSQRNIMASCGVSQKTVVKVQKRARELNISWPLDESMTDTELQRLMFSKESKVSANKRMPDYDYIRKELLRNGVSKKLLWTEYMEDCRANGEEPLMYSQFCYHIQQNEQKHRATMHINRKPGEQIEVDWAGDPATIIDPDTGEIIKAYVFVGVMTYSQYAYVEAFLDMKQKSWINAHVHMYEYFGGVARILVPDNCKTAVVHNGGWKNQQINETYQELAEHYGTAIIPARVRAPKDKPNAEGTVGNISTWITAALRDEQFFSLVELNLAIRDKLELFNQRLFQKKEGSRRSLFLEEEKPLLAPLPSTRFELSDWKTATVQFNYHISVDGMLYSVPYEYIKKKVDVKVTDTTIEIFYNHNRIASHRRLKGRPGQYSTVTEHMPEDHQKYLEWNGDRFRKWAERIGINTYTVVNAILTSKRVEQQTYRSCMGLLKLAEKYSDALLEAACKKALSYTSSPSYKSIKNILVTGSVRPESETTESTTTHKAHGITRGADYYRR
;
A
#
# COMPACT_ATOMS: atom_id res chain seq x y z
N MET A 1 -12.92 50.86 25.36
CA MET A 1 -12.14 50.82 26.63
C MET A 1 -11.45 52.17 26.79
N THR A 2 -11.49 52.80 27.96
CA THR A 2 -10.93 54.16 28.16
C THR A 2 -9.40 54.12 28.09
N LYS A 3 -8.79 54.95 27.24
CA LYS A 3 -7.33 55.05 27.08
C LYS A 3 -6.73 56.00 28.14
N TYR A 4 -6.55 55.53 29.37
CA TYR A 4 -6.11 56.35 30.51
C TYR A 4 -4.69 56.93 30.30
N ARG A 5 -3.74 56.12 29.83
CA ARG A 5 -2.37 56.55 29.49
C ARG A 5 -2.37 57.68 28.49
N GLU A 6 -3.18 57.55 27.43
CA GLU A 6 -3.23 58.54 26.36
C GLU A 6 -3.86 59.85 26.83
N ILE A 7 -4.89 59.79 27.70
CA ILE A 7 -5.45 60.99 28.32
C ILE A 7 -4.40 61.71 29.18
N ILE A 8 -3.60 60.98 29.97
CA ILE A 8 -2.55 61.55 30.83
C ILE A 8 -1.41 62.13 29.97
N ARG A 9 -0.99 61.43 28.91
CA ARG A 9 0.03 61.89 27.96
C ARG A 9 -0.38 63.20 27.29
N LEU A 10 -1.57 63.26 26.69
CA LEU A 10 -2.06 64.47 26.02
C LEU A 10 -2.30 65.62 27.00
N THR A 11 -2.67 65.31 28.25
CA THR A 11 -2.76 66.33 29.32
C THR A 11 -1.38 66.88 29.69
N GLY A 12 -0.35 66.02 29.83
CA GLY A 12 1.02 66.45 30.11
C GLY A 12 1.67 67.24 28.97
N LEU A 13 1.22 67.03 27.74
CA LEU A 13 1.64 67.79 26.55
C LEU A 13 0.86 69.11 26.36
N GLY A 14 -0.06 69.46 27.26
CA GLY A 14 -0.76 70.74 27.25
C GLY A 14 -1.95 70.86 26.27
N PHE A 15 -2.47 69.74 25.75
CA PHE A 15 -3.63 69.79 24.84
C PHE A 15 -4.93 70.18 25.56
N SER A 16 -5.81 70.89 24.86
CA SER A 16 -7.13 71.26 25.37
C SER A 16 -8.03 70.03 25.55
N GLN A 17 -8.97 70.08 26.51
CA GLN A 17 -9.91 68.98 26.77
C GLN A 17 -10.69 68.55 25.52
N ARG A 18 -11.05 69.49 24.63
CA ARG A 18 -11.74 69.21 23.36
C ARG A 18 -10.88 68.36 22.43
N ASN A 19 -9.59 68.66 22.34
CA ASN A 19 -8.64 67.90 21.51
C ASN A 19 -8.42 66.49 22.08
N ILE A 20 -8.35 66.36 23.41
CA ILE A 20 -8.21 65.06 24.09
C ILE A 20 -9.45 64.19 23.87
N MET A 21 -10.65 64.77 23.95
CA MET A 21 -11.90 64.05 23.67
C MET A 21 -11.94 63.52 22.24
N ALA A 22 -11.58 64.35 21.25
CA ALA A 22 -11.55 63.98 19.84
C ALA A 22 -10.51 62.87 19.57
N SER A 23 -9.31 62.98 20.17
CA SER A 23 -8.22 62.01 19.97
C SER A 23 -8.48 60.67 20.66
N CYS A 24 -9.09 60.67 21.85
CA CYS A 24 -9.30 59.46 22.65
C CYS A 24 -10.69 58.82 22.44
N GLY A 25 -11.62 59.51 21.77
CA GLY A 25 -13.00 59.04 21.56
C GLY A 25 -13.80 58.92 22.87
N VAL A 26 -13.59 59.83 23.83
CA VAL A 26 -14.20 59.77 25.16
C VAL A 26 -14.94 61.06 25.51
N SER A 27 -15.93 60.96 26.41
CA SER A 27 -16.69 62.12 26.87
C SER A 27 -15.83 63.11 27.67
N GLN A 28 -16.20 64.39 27.64
CA GLN A 28 -15.55 65.44 28.45
C GLN A 28 -15.53 65.08 29.94
N LYS A 29 -16.64 64.50 30.44
CA LYS A 29 -16.76 64.05 31.84
C LYS A 29 -15.69 63.01 32.18
N THR A 30 -15.40 62.09 31.27
CA THR A 30 -14.36 61.07 31.44
C THR A 30 -12.97 61.70 31.49
N VAL A 31 -12.66 62.62 30.58
CA VAL A 31 -11.36 63.33 30.55
C VAL A 31 -11.13 64.11 31.85
N VAL A 32 -12.13 64.89 32.29
CA VAL A 32 -12.05 65.67 33.54
C VAL A 32 -11.88 64.75 34.74
N LYS A 33 -12.62 63.64 34.80
CA LYS A 33 -12.52 62.67 35.89
C LYS A 33 -11.12 62.05 35.99
N VAL A 34 -10.53 61.68 34.86
CA VAL A 34 -9.17 61.12 34.79
C VAL A 34 -8.13 62.17 35.16
N GLN A 35 -8.21 63.39 34.63
CA GLN A 35 -7.29 64.49 34.96
C GLN A 35 -7.35 64.89 36.44
N LYS A 36 -8.54 64.86 37.04
CA LYS A 36 -8.70 65.13 38.47
C LYS A 36 -8.03 64.02 39.30
N ARG A 37 -8.32 62.75 38.96
CA ARG A 37 -7.80 61.61 39.71
C ARG A 37 -6.28 61.43 39.54
N ALA A 38 -5.75 61.75 38.38
CA ALA A 38 -4.31 61.80 38.13
C ALA A 38 -3.62 62.84 39.02
N ARG A 39 -4.21 64.05 39.14
CA ARG A 39 -3.70 65.09 40.05
C ARG A 39 -3.76 64.66 41.52
N GLU A 40 -4.86 64.04 41.95
CA GLU A 40 -5.01 63.55 43.33
C GLU A 40 -3.97 62.49 43.71
N LEU A 41 -3.54 61.67 42.74
CA LEU A 41 -2.58 60.59 42.95
C LEU A 41 -1.14 60.99 42.54
N ASN A 42 -0.92 62.28 42.22
CA ASN A 42 0.36 62.81 41.71
C ASN A 42 0.94 62.05 40.50
N ILE A 43 0.04 61.54 39.64
CA ILE A 43 0.41 60.83 38.42
C ILE A 43 0.51 61.85 37.29
N SER A 44 1.70 61.99 36.74
CA SER A 44 2.00 62.90 35.63
C SER A 44 2.75 62.18 34.51
N TRP A 45 2.75 62.77 33.32
CA TRP A 45 3.54 62.28 32.20
C TRP A 45 4.99 62.77 32.36
N PRO A 46 6.03 61.96 32.07
CA PRO A 46 6.00 60.60 31.52
C PRO A 46 5.62 59.51 32.53
N LEU A 47 4.80 58.56 32.08
CA LEU A 47 4.40 57.38 32.86
C LEU A 47 5.43 56.26 32.70
N ASP A 48 5.65 55.51 33.77
CA ASP A 48 6.46 54.28 33.72
C ASP A 48 5.83 53.24 32.77
N GLU A 49 6.65 52.35 32.21
CA GLU A 49 6.23 51.25 31.33
C GLU A 49 5.29 50.28 32.06
N SER A 50 5.46 50.13 33.37
CA SER A 50 4.59 49.32 34.23
C SER A 50 3.13 49.80 34.24
N MET A 51 2.89 51.13 34.18
CA MET A 51 1.58 51.74 34.40
C MET A 51 0.59 51.58 33.22
N THR A 52 0.17 50.36 32.91
CA THR A 52 -0.80 50.05 31.85
C THR A 52 -2.16 50.72 32.08
N ASP A 53 -2.99 50.84 31.04
CA ASP A 53 -4.36 51.36 31.18
C ASP A 53 -5.17 50.60 32.24
N THR A 54 -4.93 49.30 32.39
CA THR A 54 -5.57 48.44 33.39
C THR A 54 -5.12 48.78 34.81
N GLU A 55 -3.83 49.04 34.99
CA GLU A 55 -3.28 49.42 36.30
C GLU A 55 -3.70 50.83 36.69
N LEU A 56 -3.67 51.78 35.78
CA LEU A 56 -4.20 53.12 35.99
C LEU A 56 -5.70 53.08 36.32
N GLN A 57 -6.47 52.21 35.64
CA GLN A 57 -7.87 52.02 35.99
C GLN A 57 -8.05 51.48 37.41
N ARG A 58 -7.26 50.49 37.82
CA ARG A 58 -7.30 49.93 39.18
C ARG A 58 -6.89 50.94 40.25
N LEU A 59 -5.85 51.71 39.97
CA LEU A 59 -5.26 52.68 40.91
C LEU A 59 -6.13 53.95 41.02
N MET A 60 -6.69 54.43 39.91
CA MET A 60 -7.55 55.62 39.87
C MET A 60 -8.99 55.32 40.29
N PHE A 61 -9.54 54.16 39.91
CA PHE A 61 -10.96 53.85 40.04
C PHE A 61 -11.17 52.43 40.58
N SER A 62 -10.46 52.06 41.65
CA SER A 62 -10.71 50.81 42.36
C SER A 62 -12.21 50.70 42.61
N LYS A 63 -12.85 49.77 41.89
CA LYS A 63 -14.19 49.35 42.27
C LYS A 63 -13.99 48.62 43.58
N GLU A 64 -14.29 49.25 44.69
CA GLU A 64 -14.83 48.52 45.84
C GLU A 64 -16.15 47.90 45.38
N SER A 65 -16.04 46.82 44.62
CA SER A 65 -17.17 45.97 44.33
C SER A 65 -17.49 45.28 45.64
N LYS A 66 -18.46 45.82 46.38
CA LYS A 66 -19.20 45.11 47.43
C LYS A 66 -19.96 43.93 46.82
N VAL A 67 -19.25 42.98 46.24
CA VAL A 67 -19.81 41.73 45.71
C VAL A 67 -19.62 40.69 46.80
N SER A 68 -20.71 40.44 47.52
CA SER A 68 -21.00 39.28 48.38
C SER A 68 -19.82 38.32 48.61
N ALA A 69 -19.11 38.51 49.73
CA ALA A 69 -17.94 37.71 50.11
C ALA A 69 -18.27 36.25 50.54
N ASN A 70 -19.53 35.80 50.47
CA ASN A 70 -19.96 34.52 51.07
C ASN A 70 -20.52 33.46 50.10
N LYS A 71 -20.36 33.61 48.77
CA LYS A 71 -20.85 32.59 47.83
C LYS A 71 -19.81 31.50 47.58
N ARG A 72 -20.14 30.25 47.92
CA ARG A 72 -19.27 29.08 47.70
C ARG A 72 -19.06 28.85 46.21
N MET A 73 -17.82 28.74 45.75
CA MET A 73 -17.56 28.38 44.35
C MET A 73 -17.77 26.87 44.13
N PRO A 74 -18.24 26.44 42.95
CA PRO A 74 -18.45 25.02 42.66
C PRO A 74 -17.11 24.25 42.61
N ASP A 75 -17.10 22.99 43.05
CA ASP A 75 -15.98 22.09 42.81
C ASP A 75 -15.96 21.68 41.33
N TYR A 76 -15.09 22.34 40.57
CA TYR A 76 -14.98 22.13 39.14
C TYR A 76 -14.46 20.75 38.76
N ASP A 77 -13.64 20.11 39.61
CA ASP A 77 -13.05 18.80 39.30
C ASP A 77 -14.06 17.67 39.53
N TYR A 78 -14.88 17.78 40.58
CA TYR A 78 -16.00 16.90 40.84
C TYR A 78 -17.05 16.98 39.73
N ILE A 79 -17.52 18.20 39.42
CA ILE A 79 -18.56 18.45 38.39
C ILE A 79 -18.11 17.93 37.03
N ARG A 80 -16.84 18.11 36.65
CA ARG A 80 -16.30 17.60 35.38
C ARG A 80 -16.30 16.07 35.32
N LYS A 81 -15.94 15.39 36.40
CA LYS A 81 -15.92 13.91 36.45
C LYS A 81 -17.33 13.34 36.32
N GLU A 82 -18.32 13.96 36.96
CA GLU A 82 -19.71 13.50 36.93
C GLU A 82 -20.40 13.81 35.60
N LEU A 83 -20.11 14.95 34.94
CA LEU A 83 -20.65 15.26 33.61
C LEU A 83 -20.20 14.28 32.49
N LEU A 84 -19.18 13.46 32.73
CA LEU A 84 -18.73 12.43 31.80
C LEU A 84 -19.55 11.12 31.92
N ARG A 85 -20.41 10.99 32.93
CA ARG A 85 -21.27 9.82 33.13
C ARG A 85 -22.58 9.99 32.37
N ASN A 86 -23.05 8.92 31.75
CA ASN A 86 -24.32 8.91 31.03
C ASN A 86 -25.49 9.20 31.99
N GLY A 87 -26.34 10.17 31.64
CA GLY A 87 -27.54 10.54 32.41
C GLY A 87 -27.35 11.69 33.41
N VAL A 88 -26.13 12.19 33.61
CA VAL A 88 -25.86 13.33 34.52
C VAL A 88 -26.05 14.66 33.78
N SER A 89 -26.87 15.56 34.34
CA SER A 89 -27.13 16.89 33.77
C SER A 89 -26.54 18.01 34.64
N LYS A 90 -26.20 19.16 34.03
CA LYS A 90 -25.74 20.35 34.77
C LYS A 90 -26.76 20.83 35.82
N LYS A 91 -28.05 20.56 35.61
CA LYS A 91 -29.13 20.87 36.55
C LYS A 91 -29.12 19.93 37.76
N LEU A 92 -28.83 18.64 37.55
CA LEU A 92 -28.68 17.65 38.62
C LEU A 92 -27.51 18.02 39.55
N LEU A 93 -26.34 18.30 38.96
CA LEU A 93 -25.15 18.70 39.71
C LEU A 93 -25.30 20.05 40.42
N TRP A 94 -26.12 20.95 39.89
CA TRP A 94 -26.46 22.20 40.58
C TRP A 94 -27.34 21.94 41.82
N THR A 95 -28.29 21.00 41.74
CA THR A 95 -29.09 20.59 42.89
C THR A 95 -28.21 19.99 43.99
N GLU A 96 -27.31 19.07 43.64
CA GLU A 96 -26.34 18.47 44.57
C GLU A 96 -25.44 19.54 45.22
N TYR A 97 -24.93 20.49 44.42
CA TYR A 97 -24.16 21.63 44.92
C TYR A 97 -24.97 22.51 45.87
N MET A 98 -26.26 22.75 45.61
CA MET A 98 -27.11 23.50 46.53
C MET A 98 -27.34 22.77 47.85
N GLU A 99 -27.53 21.45 47.81
CA GLU A 99 -27.70 20.61 49.01
C GLU A 99 -26.43 20.64 49.86
N ASP A 100 -25.26 20.53 49.24
CA ASP A 100 -23.97 20.62 49.94
C ASP A 100 -23.72 22.03 50.53
N CYS A 101 -24.06 23.09 49.80
CA CYS A 101 -23.99 24.46 50.36
C CYS A 101 -24.91 24.63 51.57
N ARG A 102 -26.14 24.09 51.51
CA ARG A 102 -27.10 24.14 52.63
C ARG A 102 -26.62 23.35 53.84
N ALA A 103 -26.03 22.17 53.64
CA ALA A 103 -25.49 21.34 54.71
C ALA A 103 -24.33 22.02 55.44
N ASN A 104 -23.54 22.84 54.74
CA ASN A 104 -22.38 23.55 55.27
C ASN A 104 -22.67 25.00 55.70
N GLY A 105 -23.92 25.47 55.60
CA GLY A 105 -24.32 26.84 55.98
C GLY A 105 -23.81 27.94 55.03
N GLU A 106 -23.49 27.59 53.78
CA GLU A 106 -22.93 28.49 52.77
C GLU A 106 -23.99 28.94 51.76
N GLU A 107 -23.80 30.11 51.14
CA GLU A 107 -24.76 30.66 50.17
C GLU A 107 -24.48 30.11 48.75
N PRO A 108 -25.43 29.37 48.13
CA PRO A 108 -25.21 28.81 46.81
C PRO A 108 -25.34 29.86 45.69
N LEU A 109 -24.64 29.61 44.59
CA LEU A 109 -24.81 30.33 43.33
C LEU A 109 -26.16 30.01 42.67
N MET A 110 -26.79 31.01 42.04
CA MET A 110 -27.92 30.77 41.15
C MET A 110 -27.50 29.93 39.95
N TYR A 111 -28.42 29.14 39.38
CA TYR A 111 -28.13 28.22 38.27
C TYR A 111 -27.41 28.88 37.08
N SER A 112 -27.78 30.12 36.73
CA SER A 112 -27.12 30.89 35.67
C SER A 112 -25.66 31.25 36.01
N GLN A 113 -25.39 31.61 37.27
CA GLN A 113 -24.04 31.90 37.76
C GLN A 113 -23.20 30.62 37.85
N PHE A 114 -23.79 29.52 38.33
CA PHE A 114 -23.16 28.20 38.36
C PHE A 114 -22.74 27.75 36.94
N CYS A 115 -23.64 27.85 35.96
CA CYS A 115 -23.34 27.55 34.56
C CYS A 115 -22.26 28.47 33.99
N TYR A 116 -22.32 29.78 34.28
CA TYR A 116 -21.32 30.75 33.85
C TYR A 116 -19.92 30.43 34.38
N HIS A 117 -19.78 30.13 35.68
CA HIS A 117 -18.48 29.81 36.28
C HIS A 117 -17.90 28.50 35.76
N ILE A 118 -18.73 27.48 35.55
CA ILE A 118 -18.31 26.23 34.89
C ILE A 118 -17.84 26.51 33.47
N GLN A 119 -18.59 27.29 32.68
CA GLN A 119 -18.22 27.64 31.30
C GLN A 119 -16.92 28.44 31.24
N GLN A 120 -16.71 29.41 32.13
CA GLN A 120 -15.47 30.18 32.23
C GLN A 120 -14.28 29.28 32.61
N ASN A 121 -14.49 28.31 33.51
CA ASN A 121 -13.47 27.34 33.87
C ASN A 121 -13.16 26.37 32.72
N GLU A 122 -14.18 25.88 32.01
CA GLU A 122 -14.03 25.08 30.78
C GLU A 122 -13.25 25.86 29.71
N GLN A 123 -13.54 27.16 29.51
CA GLN A 123 -12.83 28.03 28.56
C GLN A 123 -11.36 28.23 28.93
N LYS A 124 -11.02 28.40 30.21
CA LYS A 124 -9.63 28.50 30.67
C LYS A 124 -8.86 27.19 30.49
N HIS A 125 -9.52 26.05 30.65
CA HIS A 125 -8.93 24.72 30.41
C HIS A 125 -8.90 24.32 28.92
N ARG A 126 -9.63 25.03 28.05
CA ARG A 126 -9.49 24.98 26.59
C ARG A 126 -8.28 25.76 26.07
N ALA A 127 -7.40 26.26 26.96
CA ALA A 127 -6.10 26.76 26.57
C ALA A 127 -5.34 25.65 25.82
N THR A 128 -5.32 25.76 24.50
CA THR A 128 -4.58 24.89 23.60
C THR A 128 -3.24 25.57 23.33
N MET A 129 -2.15 24.82 23.50
CA MET A 129 -0.84 25.30 23.11
C MET A 129 -0.83 25.44 21.58
N HIS A 130 -0.45 26.62 21.08
CA HIS A 130 -0.19 26.79 19.65
C HIS A 130 1.12 26.06 19.33
N ILE A 131 1.02 24.82 18.84
CA ILE A 131 2.19 24.08 18.36
C ILE A 131 2.55 24.66 17.00
N ASN A 132 3.68 25.37 16.93
CA ASN A 132 4.25 25.79 15.65
C ASN A 132 4.69 24.55 14.89
N ARG A 133 4.04 24.28 13.76
CA ARG A 133 4.34 23.14 12.87
C ARG A 133 5.24 23.63 11.75
N LYS A 134 6.28 22.87 11.43
CA LYS A 134 7.15 23.23 10.31
C LYS A 134 6.55 22.73 8.99
N PRO A 135 6.67 23.52 7.91
CA PRO A 135 6.24 23.08 6.58
C PRO A 135 6.97 21.79 6.17
N GLY A 136 6.24 20.82 5.60
CA GLY A 136 6.79 19.56 5.08
C GLY A 136 7.26 18.55 6.14
N GLU A 137 7.14 18.86 7.44
CA GLU A 137 7.69 18.02 8.50
C GLU A 137 6.80 16.82 8.84
N GLN A 138 5.49 17.01 8.89
CA GLN A 138 4.56 16.05 9.49
C GLN A 138 3.27 15.87 8.71
N ILE A 139 2.88 14.60 8.51
CA ILE A 139 1.58 14.15 8.00
C ILE A 139 0.82 13.42 9.12
N GLU A 140 -0.47 13.68 9.23
CA GLU A 140 -1.41 12.92 10.07
C GLU A 140 -2.29 12.04 9.18
N VAL A 141 -2.47 10.76 9.55
CA VAL A 141 -3.29 9.79 8.79
C VAL A 141 -4.29 9.07 9.67
N ASP A 142 -5.47 8.78 9.12
CA ASP A 142 -6.52 8.01 9.80
C ASP A 142 -7.51 7.36 8.83
N TRP A 143 -8.32 6.43 9.34
CA TRP A 143 -9.55 6.00 8.70
C TRP A 143 -10.71 6.90 9.16
N ALA A 144 -11.56 7.34 8.25
CA ALA A 144 -12.80 8.01 8.59
C ALA A 144 -13.68 7.10 9.46
N GLY A 145 -14.35 7.69 10.46
CA GLY A 145 -15.18 6.94 11.41
C GLY A 145 -16.41 6.28 10.77
N ASP A 146 -17.05 6.98 9.84
CA ASP A 146 -18.23 6.47 9.12
C ASP A 146 -17.84 5.94 7.73
N PRO A 147 -18.14 4.67 7.41
CA PRO A 147 -17.85 4.12 6.09
C PRO A 147 -18.82 4.70 5.03
N ALA A 148 -18.31 4.89 3.82
CA ALA A 148 -19.12 5.12 2.63
C ALA A 148 -19.78 3.81 2.17
N THR A 149 -20.72 3.91 1.23
CA THR A 149 -21.48 2.76 0.72
C THR A 149 -21.40 2.64 -0.79
N ILE A 150 -21.26 1.42 -1.28
CA ILE A 150 -21.30 1.03 -2.69
C ILE A 150 -22.41 -0.02 -2.85
N ILE A 151 -23.15 0.01 -3.95
CA ILE A 151 -24.20 -0.95 -4.26
C ILE A 151 -23.66 -1.91 -5.31
N ASP A 152 -23.72 -3.21 -5.05
CA ASP A 152 -23.42 -4.22 -6.05
C ASP A 152 -24.50 -4.17 -7.15
N PRO A 153 -24.14 -3.95 -8.43
CA PRO A 153 -25.11 -3.83 -9.52
C PRO A 153 -25.85 -5.13 -9.84
N ASP A 154 -25.26 -6.29 -9.53
CA ASP A 154 -25.83 -7.61 -9.84
C ASP A 154 -26.71 -8.11 -8.69
N THR A 155 -26.32 -7.86 -7.44
CA THR A 155 -27.02 -8.39 -6.25
C THR A 155 -27.86 -7.37 -5.51
N GLY A 156 -27.61 -6.07 -5.71
CA GLY A 156 -28.20 -4.98 -4.93
C GLY A 156 -27.68 -4.89 -3.49
N GLU A 157 -26.65 -5.66 -3.13
CA GLU A 157 -26.08 -5.65 -1.78
C GLU A 157 -25.32 -4.34 -1.50
N ILE A 158 -25.47 -3.81 -0.28
CA ILE A 158 -24.76 -2.62 0.18
C ILE A 158 -23.41 -3.04 0.76
N ILE A 159 -22.35 -2.75 0.01
CA ILE A 159 -20.95 -2.97 0.37
C ILE A 159 -20.41 -1.73 1.10
N LYS A 160 -19.79 -1.94 2.25
CA LYS A 160 -19.12 -0.86 2.99
C LYS A 160 -17.76 -0.53 2.37
N ALA A 161 -17.48 0.75 2.21
CA ALA A 161 -16.20 1.28 1.78
C ALA A 161 -15.60 2.16 2.88
N TYR A 162 -14.35 1.92 3.24
CA TYR A 162 -13.62 2.61 4.29
C TYR A 162 -12.78 3.73 3.67
N VAL A 163 -12.91 4.94 4.19
CA VAL A 163 -12.25 6.12 3.63
C VAL A 163 -10.96 6.40 4.40
N PHE A 164 -9.82 6.29 3.73
CA PHE A 164 -8.53 6.72 4.25
C PHE A 164 -8.38 8.22 4.06
N VAL A 165 -7.81 8.91 5.06
CA VAL A 165 -7.52 10.34 5.01
C VAL A 165 -6.10 10.59 5.49
N GLY A 166 -5.32 11.33 4.70
CA GLY A 166 -4.00 11.83 5.06
C GLY A 166 -3.91 13.33 4.89
N VAL A 167 -3.33 14.04 5.86
CA VAL A 167 -3.31 15.51 5.87
C VAL A 167 -1.93 16.05 6.26
N MET A 168 -1.40 16.95 5.43
CA MET A 168 -0.23 17.76 5.76
C MET A 168 -0.57 18.71 6.91
N THR A 169 0.14 18.59 8.02
CA THR A 169 -0.26 19.27 9.26
C THR A 169 -0.08 20.79 9.24
N TYR A 170 0.73 21.32 8.31
CA TYR A 170 0.98 22.75 8.12
C TYR A 170 -0.04 23.39 7.16
N SER A 171 -0.07 22.97 5.88
CA SER A 171 -1.01 23.54 4.90
C SER A 171 -2.45 23.05 5.04
N GLN A 172 -2.68 21.96 5.77
CA GLN A 172 -3.94 21.20 5.77
C GLN A 172 -4.30 20.63 4.39
N TYR A 173 -3.32 20.48 3.48
CA TYR A 173 -3.50 19.81 2.20
C TYR A 173 -3.79 18.33 2.42
N ALA A 174 -4.90 17.87 1.84
CA ALA A 174 -5.49 16.58 2.16
C ALA A 174 -5.39 15.60 0.99
N TYR A 175 -5.27 14.33 1.34
CA TYR A 175 -5.43 13.17 0.47
C TYR A 175 -6.54 12.28 1.02
N VAL A 176 -7.44 11.80 0.16
CA VAL A 176 -8.56 10.96 0.56
C VAL A 176 -8.83 9.89 -0.49
N GLU A 177 -8.99 8.64 -0.06
CA GLU A 177 -9.24 7.49 -0.93
C GLU A 177 -10.05 6.42 -0.20
N ALA A 178 -11.01 5.80 -0.88
CA ALA A 178 -11.82 4.70 -0.38
C ALA A 178 -11.24 3.32 -0.73
N PHE A 179 -11.36 2.40 0.22
CA PHE A 179 -10.93 1.00 0.15
C PHE A 179 -12.06 0.06 0.60
N LEU A 180 -12.05 -1.19 0.15
CA LEU A 180 -13.06 -2.19 0.54
C LEU A 180 -12.84 -2.78 1.94
N ASP A 181 -11.63 -2.65 2.49
CA ASP A 181 -11.31 -3.10 3.83
C ASP A 181 -10.26 -2.21 4.51
N MET A 182 -10.16 -2.33 5.82
CA MET A 182 -9.14 -1.67 6.64
C MET A 182 -7.98 -2.63 6.95
N LYS A 183 -7.66 -3.60 6.09
CA LYS A 183 -6.56 -4.54 6.36
C LYS A 183 -5.22 -3.87 6.09
N GLN A 184 -4.15 -4.50 6.56
CA GLN A 184 -2.78 -4.02 6.40
C GLN A 184 -2.41 -3.74 4.93
N LYS A 185 -2.87 -4.57 3.99
CA LYS A 185 -2.62 -4.33 2.55
C LYS A 185 -3.21 -3.00 2.08
N SER A 186 -4.48 -2.75 2.41
CA SER A 186 -5.18 -1.50 2.08
C SER A 186 -4.55 -0.31 2.78
N TRP A 187 -4.17 -0.45 4.05
CA TRP A 187 -3.47 0.59 4.81
C TRP A 187 -2.15 1.01 4.16
N ILE A 188 -1.31 0.05 3.77
CA ILE A 188 -0.02 0.32 3.14
C ILE A 188 -0.21 0.92 1.75
N ASN A 189 -1.12 0.37 0.94
CA ASN A 189 -1.42 0.93 -0.38
C ASN A 189 -1.90 2.38 -0.30
N ALA A 190 -2.72 2.71 0.71
CA ALA A 190 -3.16 4.08 0.94
C ALA A 190 -1.99 5.04 1.19
N HIS A 191 -0.97 4.62 1.92
CA HIS A 191 0.24 5.42 2.14
C HIS A 191 1.06 5.58 0.85
N VAL A 192 1.22 4.50 0.08
CA VAL A 192 1.91 4.55 -1.22
C VAL A 192 1.22 5.56 -2.13
N HIS A 193 -0.10 5.45 -2.31
CA HIS A 193 -0.87 6.38 -3.14
C HIS A 193 -0.84 7.82 -2.60
N MET A 194 -0.90 8.01 -1.28
CA MET A 194 -0.80 9.31 -0.64
C MET A 194 0.54 10.00 -0.93
N TYR A 195 1.66 9.29 -0.78
CA TYR A 195 2.98 9.85 -1.08
C TYR A 195 3.12 10.20 -2.56
N GLU A 196 2.59 9.36 -3.45
CA GLU A 196 2.53 9.67 -4.89
C GLU A 196 1.68 10.90 -5.19
N TYR A 197 0.54 11.06 -4.52
CA TYR A 197 -0.33 12.23 -4.66
C TYR A 197 0.35 13.51 -4.19
N PHE A 198 1.06 13.48 -3.06
CA PHE A 198 1.86 14.62 -2.58
C PHE A 198 3.09 14.87 -3.46
N GLY A 199 3.60 13.84 -4.15
CA GLY A 199 4.81 13.91 -4.96
C GLY A 199 6.09 13.98 -4.13
N GLY A 200 6.04 13.49 -2.89
CA GLY A 200 7.16 13.52 -1.94
C GLY A 200 6.78 12.92 -0.59
N VAL A 201 7.78 12.70 0.27
CA VAL A 201 7.63 12.08 1.59
C VAL A 201 7.91 13.10 2.70
N ALA A 202 7.00 13.20 3.68
CA ALA A 202 7.27 13.98 4.90
C ALA A 202 8.14 13.18 5.88
N ARG A 203 8.87 13.91 6.73
CA ARG A 203 9.81 13.30 7.69
C ARG A 203 9.11 12.50 8.79
N ILE A 204 7.91 12.91 9.17
CA ILE A 204 7.14 12.32 10.26
C ILE A 204 5.76 11.92 9.76
N LEU A 205 5.42 10.64 9.96
CA LEU A 205 4.10 10.09 9.74
C LEU A 205 3.45 9.80 11.10
N VAL A 206 2.30 10.42 11.36
CA VAL A 206 1.56 10.25 12.62
C VAL A 206 0.25 9.52 12.34
N PRO A 207 0.22 8.19 12.52
CA PRO A 207 -1.02 7.43 12.45
C PRO A 207 -1.86 7.62 13.72
N ASP A 208 -3.19 7.58 13.58
CA ASP A 208 -4.04 7.22 14.72
C ASP A 208 -3.87 5.75 15.10
N ASN A 209 -4.14 5.45 16.37
CA ASN A 209 -3.93 4.19 17.04
C ASN A 209 -4.90 3.09 16.54
N CYS A 210 -4.92 2.88 15.22
CA CYS A 210 -5.54 1.76 14.56
C CYS A 210 -4.72 0.50 14.84
N LYS A 211 -5.39 -0.62 15.11
CA LYS A 211 -4.75 -1.94 15.32
C LYS A 211 -3.88 -2.38 14.13
N THR A 212 -4.06 -1.79 12.96
CA THR A 212 -3.24 -1.99 11.76
C THR A 212 -1.84 -1.36 11.85
N ALA A 213 -1.68 -0.31 12.65
CA ALA A 213 -0.41 0.42 12.81
C ALA A 213 0.40 -0.08 14.01
N VAL A 214 -0.24 -0.68 15.03
CA VAL A 214 0.38 -1.00 16.32
C VAL A 214 0.00 -2.41 16.80
N VAL A 215 1.02 -3.25 17.07
CA VAL A 215 0.85 -4.52 17.77
C VAL A 215 0.81 -4.25 19.28
N HIS A 216 -0.33 -4.52 19.93
CA HIS A 216 -0.51 -4.26 21.37
C HIS A 216 0.07 -5.39 22.23
N ASN A 217 1.39 -5.41 22.43
CA ASN A 217 2.06 -6.31 23.37
C ASN A 217 2.54 -5.55 24.62
N GLY A 218 1.60 -5.24 25.52
CA GLY A 218 1.92 -4.78 26.89
C GLY A 218 2.22 -3.28 27.05
N GLY A 219 1.17 -2.46 27.11
CA GLY A 219 1.24 -1.05 27.55
C GLY A 219 1.90 -0.07 26.56
N TRP A 220 1.72 1.24 26.81
CA TRP A 220 2.21 2.34 25.96
C TRP A 220 3.73 2.33 25.71
N LYS A 221 4.52 1.85 26.69
CA LYS A 221 5.99 1.85 26.61
C LYS A 221 6.58 0.78 25.68
N ASN A 222 5.80 -0.26 25.32
CA ASN A 222 6.26 -1.39 24.52
C ASN A 222 5.38 -1.60 23.27
N GLN A 223 4.89 -0.52 22.65
CA GLN A 223 4.19 -0.63 21.36
C GLN A 223 5.21 -0.94 20.26
N GLN A 224 5.16 -2.16 19.72
CA GLN A 224 5.89 -2.52 18.51
C GLN A 224 5.06 -2.13 17.29
N ILE A 225 5.66 -1.33 16.41
CA ILE A 225 5.12 -1.05 15.09
C ILE A 225 5.09 -2.38 14.32
N ASN A 226 4.04 -2.60 13.54
CA ASN A 226 3.95 -3.77 12.68
C ASN A 226 5.17 -3.82 11.74
N GLU A 227 5.84 -4.97 11.63
CA GLU A 227 7.09 -5.14 10.87
C GLU A 227 6.98 -4.56 9.44
N THR A 228 5.90 -4.88 8.72
CA THR A 228 5.69 -4.37 7.36
C THR A 228 5.44 -2.85 7.31
N TYR A 229 4.89 -2.28 8.39
CA TYR A 229 4.70 -0.83 8.47
C TYR A 229 6.02 -0.12 8.80
N GLN A 230 6.92 -0.79 9.53
CA GLN A 230 8.29 -0.34 9.68
C GLN A 230 9.07 -0.45 8.36
N GLU A 231 8.94 -1.55 7.60
CA GLU A 231 9.54 -1.69 6.28
C GLU A 231 9.10 -0.56 5.33
N LEU A 232 7.82 -0.18 5.36
CA LEU A 232 7.32 0.99 4.63
C LEU A 232 8.04 2.27 5.07
N ALA A 233 8.19 2.47 6.38
CA ALA A 233 8.85 3.64 6.95
C ALA A 233 10.29 3.75 6.47
N GLU A 234 11.01 2.63 6.47
CA GLU A 234 12.40 2.51 6.01
C GLU A 234 12.52 2.77 4.50
N HIS A 235 11.62 2.19 3.70
CA HIS A 235 11.61 2.38 2.24
C HIS A 235 11.41 3.84 1.84
N TYR A 236 10.51 4.55 2.52
CA TYR A 236 10.21 5.96 2.24
C TYR A 236 11.06 6.94 3.07
N GLY A 237 11.88 6.47 4.01
CA GLY A 237 12.70 7.32 4.87
C GLY A 237 11.92 8.21 5.84
N THR A 238 10.74 7.75 6.30
CA THR A 238 9.85 8.48 7.21
C THR A 238 9.89 7.89 8.63
N ALA A 239 9.74 8.73 9.65
CA ALA A 239 9.60 8.28 11.03
C ALA A 239 8.12 8.12 11.40
N ILE A 240 7.71 6.93 11.80
CA ILE A 240 6.36 6.67 12.27
C ILE A 240 6.27 6.98 13.77
N ILE A 241 5.48 7.98 14.14
CA ILE A 241 5.27 8.39 15.53
C ILE A 241 3.77 8.26 15.85
N PRO A 242 3.31 7.13 16.43
CA PRO A 242 1.91 6.96 16.78
C PRO A 242 1.45 7.99 17.80
N ALA A 243 0.21 8.48 17.65
CA ALA A 243 -0.39 9.38 18.63
C ALA A 243 -0.73 8.66 19.95
N ARG A 244 -0.72 9.40 21.07
CA ARG A 244 -0.98 8.84 22.40
C ARG A 244 -2.42 8.37 22.56
N VAL A 245 -2.59 7.14 23.06
CA VAL A 245 -3.89 6.56 23.39
C VAL A 245 -4.57 7.37 24.50
N ARG A 246 -5.81 7.83 24.28
CA ARG A 246 -6.64 8.59 25.25
C ARG A 246 -6.06 9.95 25.67
N ALA A 247 -5.26 10.59 24.82
CA ALA A 247 -4.85 11.97 24.99
C ALA A 247 -5.33 12.84 23.81
N PRO A 248 -6.59 13.36 23.86
CA PRO A 248 -7.15 14.24 22.82
C PRO A 248 -6.28 15.49 22.53
N LYS A 249 -5.43 15.85 23.49
CA LYS A 249 -4.58 17.05 23.46
C LYS A 249 -3.33 16.92 22.57
N ASP A 250 -2.92 15.71 22.19
CA ASP A 250 -1.77 15.51 21.30
C ASP A 250 -2.18 15.60 19.81
N LYS A 251 -3.50 15.60 19.54
CA LYS A 251 -4.13 15.65 18.20
C LYS A 251 -5.22 16.72 18.08
N PRO A 252 -4.99 18.00 18.45
CA PRO A 252 -6.01 19.03 18.30
C PRO A 252 -6.45 19.25 16.84
N ASN A 253 -5.65 18.81 15.85
CA ASN A 253 -5.97 18.92 14.43
C ASN A 253 -6.34 17.59 13.74
N ALA A 254 -6.10 16.42 14.31
CA ALA A 254 -6.60 15.17 13.71
C ALA A 254 -8.11 15.03 13.99
N GLU A 255 -8.55 15.27 15.24
CA GLU A 255 -9.98 15.42 15.56
C GLU A 255 -10.61 16.60 14.81
N GLY A 256 -9.84 17.67 14.59
CA GLY A 256 -10.34 18.92 14.00
C GLY A 256 -10.20 19.07 12.49
N THR A 257 -9.34 18.32 11.79
CA THR A 257 -9.09 18.51 10.35
C THR A 257 -9.26 17.22 9.58
N VAL A 258 -8.68 16.10 10.02
CA VAL A 258 -8.98 14.78 9.44
C VAL A 258 -10.47 14.46 9.60
N GLY A 259 -11.01 14.65 10.81
CA GLY A 259 -12.45 14.55 11.09
C GLY A 259 -13.32 15.54 10.30
N ASN A 260 -12.86 16.78 10.11
CA ASN A 260 -13.62 17.78 9.34
C ASN A 260 -13.60 17.48 7.83
N ILE A 261 -12.49 16.98 7.29
CA ILE A 261 -12.36 16.61 5.88
C ILE A 261 -13.21 15.37 5.60
N SER A 262 -13.10 14.34 6.43
CA SER A 262 -13.93 13.15 6.28
C SER A 262 -15.41 13.50 6.36
N THR A 263 -15.82 14.31 7.34
CA THR A 263 -17.20 14.79 7.46
C THR A 263 -17.62 15.60 6.22
N TRP A 264 -16.75 16.47 5.69
CA TRP A 264 -17.09 17.29 4.52
C TRP A 264 -17.26 16.44 3.25
N ILE A 265 -16.37 15.48 3.01
CA ILE A 265 -16.43 14.59 1.84
C ILE A 265 -17.63 13.65 1.97
N THR A 266 -17.79 12.98 3.11
CA THR A 266 -18.93 12.08 3.36
C THR A 266 -20.25 12.84 3.27
N ALA A 267 -20.35 14.05 3.83
CA ALA A 267 -21.54 14.88 3.71
C ALA A 267 -21.78 15.35 2.27
N ALA A 268 -20.75 15.60 1.48
CA ALA A 268 -20.88 16.01 0.08
C ALA A 268 -21.33 14.87 -0.84
N LEU A 269 -21.12 13.62 -0.44
CA LEU A 269 -21.45 12.41 -1.21
C LEU A 269 -22.67 11.65 -0.68
N ARG A 270 -23.29 12.11 0.42
CA ARG A 270 -24.35 11.39 1.15
C ARG A 270 -25.61 11.08 0.33
N ASP A 271 -25.90 11.90 -0.68
CA ASP A 271 -27.10 11.79 -1.51
C ASP A 271 -26.79 11.12 -2.87
N GLU A 272 -25.52 10.71 -3.09
CA GLU A 272 -25.05 10.05 -4.31
C GLU A 272 -24.96 8.52 -4.08
N GLN A 273 -25.35 7.74 -5.09
CA GLN A 273 -25.23 6.28 -5.07
C GLN A 273 -24.11 5.85 -6.01
N PHE A 274 -23.26 4.94 -5.55
CA PHE A 274 -22.13 4.43 -6.31
C PHE A 274 -22.27 2.94 -6.54
N PHE A 275 -21.93 2.47 -7.75
CA PHE A 275 -22.03 1.06 -8.14
C PHE A 275 -20.67 0.38 -8.26
N SER A 276 -19.59 1.13 -8.06
CA SER A 276 -18.24 0.58 -8.00
C SER A 276 -17.32 1.41 -7.11
N LEU A 277 -16.25 0.78 -6.61
CA LEU A 277 -15.19 1.48 -5.87
C LEU A 277 -14.50 2.56 -6.71
N VAL A 278 -14.37 2.32 -8.01
CA VAL A 278 -13.74 3.26 -8.95
C VAL A 278 -14.57 4.54 -9.05
N GLU A 279 -15.88 4.40 -9.21
CA GLU A 279 -16.82 5.52 -9.27
C GLU A 279 -16.80 6.35 -7.99
N LEU A 280 -16.87 5.69 -6.82
CA LEU A 280 -16.76 6.35 -5.52
C LEU A 280 -15.44 7.14 -5.39
N ASN A 281 -14.32 6.54 -5.79
CA ASN A 281 -13.01 7.19 -5.72
C ASN A 281 -12.86 8.37 -6.69
N LEU A 282 -13.51 8.33 -7.86
CA LEU A 282 -13.58 9.47 -8.78
C LEU A 282 -14.36 10.63 -8.15
N ALA A 283 -15.53 10.35 -7.58
CA ALA A 283 -16.34 11.36 -6.91
C ALA A 283 -15.61 11.97 -5.69
N ILE A 284 -14.95 11.14 -4.87
CA ILE A 284 -14.09 11.59 -3.77
C ILE A 284 -13.00 12.54 -4.29
N ARG A 285 -12.32 12.19 -5.39
CA ARG A 285 -11.25 13.00 -5.97
C ARG A 285 -11.75 14.39 -6.41
N ASP A 286 -12.92 14.46 -7.03
CA ASP A 286 -13.50 15.73 -7.46
C ASP A 286 -13.84 16.64 -6.26
N LYS A 287 -14.47 16.09 -5.22
CA LYS A 287 -14.76 16.86 -4.00
C LYS A 287 -13.46 17.26 -3.29
N LEU A 288 -12.48 16.36 -3.20
CA LEU A 288 -11.19 16.62 -2.58
C LEU A 288 -10.44 17.77 -3.27
N GLU A 289 -10.46 17.81 -4.60
CA GLU A 289 -9.83 18.89 -5.36
C GLU A 289 -10.48 20.24 -5.05
N LEU A 290 -11.83 20.28 -5.00
CA LEU A 290 -12.57 21.47 -4.59
C LEU A 290 -12.20 21.92 -3.16
N PHE A 291 -12.05 20.96 -2.23
CA PHE A 291 -11.66 21.25 -0.86
C PHE A 291 -10.25 21.86 -0.77
N ASN A 292 -9.29 21.27 -1.49
CA ASN A 292 -7.89 21.70 -1.49
C ASN A 292 -7.70 23.07 -2.20
N GLN A 293 -8.50 23.38 -3.21
CA GLN A 293 -8.46 24.66 -3.93
C GLN A 293 -9.22 25.79 -3.23
N ARG A 294 -10.13 25.47 -2.31
CA ARG A 294 -10.93 26.48 -1.60
C ARG A 294 -10.03 27.46 -0.84
N LEU A 295 -10.24 28.75 -1.07
CA LEU A 295 -9.52 29.83 -0.40
C LEU A 295 -9.77 29.81 1.12
N PHE A 296 -8.73 30.15 1.89
CA PHE A 296 -8.86 30.31 3.33
C PHE A 296 -9.71 31.55 3.68
N GLN A 297 -10.42 31.49 4.81
CA GLN A 297 -11.22 32.63 5.29
C GLN A 297 -10.39 33.73 5.97
N LYS A 298 -9.23 33.36 6.54
CA LYS A 298 -8.40 34.23 7.40
C LYS A 298 -6.93 34.29 6.96
N LYS A 299 -6.59 33.68 5.82
CA LYS A 299 -5.25 33.63 5.23
C LYS A 299 -5.37 33.82 3.72
N GLU A 300 -4.32 34.29 3.08
CA GLU A 300 -4.25 34.34 1.62
C GLU A 300 -3.99 32.95 1.03
N GLY A 301 -4.46 32.73 -0.19
CA GLY A 301 -4.30 31.46 -0.90
C GLY A 301 -5.26 30.34 -0.46
N SER A 302 -4.92 29.12 -0.86
CA SER A 302 -5.63 27.88 -0.57
C SER A 302 -4.68 26.84 0.02
N ARG A 303 -5.22 25.70 0.45
CA ARG A 303 -4.39 24.57 0.93
C ARG A 303 -3.41 24.14 -0.16
N ARG A 304 -3.89 24.09 -1.41
CA ARG A 304 -3.08 23.74 -2.58
C ARG A 304 -1.96 24.74 -2.84
N SER A 305 -2.23 26.06 -2.82
CA SER A 305 -1.16 27.05 -3.06
C SER A 305 -0.11 27.00 -1.96
N LEU A 306 -0.56 26.94 -0.69
CA LEU A 306 0.33 26.86 0.47
C LEU A 306 1.20 25.60 0.44
N PHE A 307 0.63 24.45 0.05
CA PHE A 307 1.40 23.22 -0.12
C PHE A 307 2.44 23.33 -1.23
N LEU A 308 2.05 23.82 -2.41
CA LEU A 308 2.96 23.91 -3.55
C LEU A 308 4.12 24.88 -3.33
N GLU A 309 3.86 26.00 -2.66
CA GLU A 309 4.83 27.07 -2.42
C GLU A 309 5.75 26.78 -1.23
N GLU A 310 5.20 26.28 -0.11
CA GLU A 310 5.93 26.21 1.16
C GLU A 310 6.30 24.78 1.60
N GLU A 311 5.56 23.74 1.18
CA GLU A 311 5.80 22.37 1.68
C GLU A 311 6.43 21.44 0.65
N LYS A 312 5.91 21.42 -0.58
CA LYS A 312 6.37 20.52 -1.63
C LYS A 312 7.88 20.59 -1.88
N PRO A 313 8.54 21.78 -1.87
CA PRO A 313 9.99 21.87 -2.04
C PRO A 313 10.80 21.25 -0.88
N LEU A 314 10.18 21.05 0.28
CA LEU A 314 10.83 20.54 1.50
C LEU A 314 10.62 19.04 1.72
N LEU A 315 9.76 18.40 0.93
CA LEU A 315 9.53 16.96 1.01
C LEU A 315 10.74 16.19 0.48
N ALA A 316 11.01 15.04 1.07
CA ALA A 316 11.98 14.11 0.51
C ALA A 316 11.46 13.56 -0.83
N PRO A 317 12.35 13.33 -1.82
CA PRO A 317 11.94 12.75 -3.10
C PRO A 317 11.38 11.34 -2.90
N LEU A 318 10.45 10.94 -3.76
CA LEU A 318 9.95 9.57 -3.78
C LEU A 318 11.08 8.60 -4.20
N PRO A 319 11.16 7.41 -3.59
CA PRO A 319 12.02 6.34 -4.08
C PRO A 319 11.74 5.99 -5.55
N SER A 320 12.74 5.49 -6.27
CA SER A 320 12.61 5.11 -7.68
C SER A 320 11.67 3.92 -7.90
N THR A 321 11.45 3.11 -6.87
CA THR A 321 10.53 1.96 -6.89
C THR A 321 9.41 2.15 -5.88
N ARG A 322 8.21 1.69 -6.24
CA ARG A 322 7.08 1.61 -5.31
C ARG A 322 7.36 0.58 -4.22
N PHE A 323 6.89 0.83 -3.01
CA PHE A 323 6.88 -0.20 -1.98
C PHE A 323 5.90 -1.31 -2.39
N GLU A 324 6.40 -2.54 -2.47
CA GLU A 324 5.58 -3.72 -2.73
C GLU A 324 5.48 -4.57 -1.48
N LEU A 325 4.25 -4.80 -1.04
CA LEU A 325 3.98 -5.77 0.02
C LEU A 325 4.38 -7.17 -0.41
N SER A 326 5.07 -7.85 0.49
CA SER A 326 5.42 -9.24 0.32
C SER A 326 5.02 -10.09 1.50
N ASP A 327 4.28 -11.16 1.23
CA ASP A 327 4.02 -12.21 2.21
C ASP A 327 5.10 -13.26 2.10
N TRP A 328 5.64 -13.70 3.24
CA TRP A 328 6.57 -14.84 3.28
C TRP A 328 5.82 -16.13 3.59
N LYS A 329 6.06 -17.17 2.80
CA LYS A 329 5.51 -18.51 2.98
C LYS A 329 6.61 -19.54 2.85
N THR A 330 6.55 -20.61 3.63
CA THR A 330 7.44 -21.77 3.42
C THR A 330 6.74 -22.80 2.54
N ALA A 331 7.43 -23.29 1.51
CA ALA A 331 6.95 -24.36 0.64
C ALA A 331 8.00 -25.48 0.52
N THR A 332 7.53 -26.70 0.22
CA THR A 332 8.42 -27.84 -0.05
C THR A 332 8.45 -28.13 -1.54
N VAL A 333 9.66 -28.18 -2.12
CA VAL A 333 9.85 -28.52 -3.54
C VAL A 333 9.47 -29.98 -3.78
N GLN A 334 8.50 -30.19 -4.67
CA GLN A 334 7.99 -31.51 -5.03
C GLN A 334 8.92 -32.23 -6.02
N PHE A 335 8.71 -33.53 -6.22
CA PHE A 335 9.54 -34.34 -7.14
C PHE A 335 9.47 -33.90 -8.60
N ASN A 336 8.39 -33.22 -8.99
CA ASN A 336 8.27 -32.61 -10.30
C ASN A 336 8.96 -31.24 -10.36
N TYR A 337 9.90 -30.92 -9.46
CA TYR A 337 10.65 -29.65 -9.40
C TYR A 337 9.76 -28.40 -9.34
N HIS A 338 8.58 -28.49 -8.71
CA HIS A 338 7.69 -27.34 -8.49
C HIS A 338 7.32 -27.16 -7.01
N ILE A 339 6.99 -25.92 -6.65
CA ILE A 339 6.32 -25.57 -5.40
C ILE A 339 4.87 -25.14 -5.67
N SER A 340 3.99 -25.33 -4.70
CA SER A 340 2.59 -24.89 -4.78
C SER A 340 2.37 -23.66 -3.91
N VAL A 341 1.92 -22.56 -4.52
CA VAL A 341 1.64 -21.29 -3.84
C VAL A 341 0.28 -20.78 -4.33
N ASP A 342 -0.66 -20.57 -3.42
CA ASP A 342 -2.04 -20.13 -3.71
C ASP A 342 -2.75 -20.95 -4.80
N GLY A 343 -2.48 -22.26 -4.85
CA GLY A 343 -3.04 -23.17 -5.86
C GLY A 343 -2.37 -23.11 -7.24
N MET A 344 -1.30 -22.35 -7.41
CA MET A 344 -0.48 -22.28 -8.63
C MET A 344 0.86 -22.98 -8.42
N LEU A 345 1.46 -23.52 -9.49
CA LEU A 345 2.68 -24.31 -9.44
C LEU A 345 3.84 -23.56 -10.12
N TYR A 346 4.92 -23.33 -9.38
CA TYR A 346 6.12 -22.60 -9.86
C TYR A 346 7.33 -23.51 -9.82
N SER A 347 8.06 -23.60 -10.93
CA SER A 347 9.26 -24.45 -11.01
C SER A 347 10.42 -23.89 -10.18
N VAL A 348 11.28 -24.76 -9.69
CA VAL A 348 12.51 -24.42 -8.96
C VAL A 348 13.62 -25.33 -9.50
N PRO A 349 14.90 -24.91 -9.54
CA PRO A 349 15.97 -25.80 -9.98
C PRO A 349 15.91 -27.16 -9.29
N TYR A 350 16.00 -28.23 -10.07
CA TYR A 350 15.75 -29.61 -9.62
C TYR A 350 16.66 -30.06 -8.47
N GLU A 351 17.80 -29.40 -8.27
CA GLU A 351 18.72 -29.64 -7.16
C GLU A 351 18.06 -29.42 -5.78
N TYR A 352 16.99 -28.62 -5.73
CA TYR A 352 16.28 -28.30 -4.50
C TYR A 352 15.10 -29.23 -4.21
N ILE A 353 14.91 -30.32 -4.98
CA ILE A 353 13.85 -31.30 -4.72
C ILE A 353 13.87 -31.78 -3.26
N LYS A 354 12.69 -31.85 -2.63
CA LYS A 354 12.45 -32.13 -1.19
C LYS A 354 12.99 -31.10 -0.19
N LYS A 355 13.67 -30.05 -0.62
CA LYS A 355 14.08 -28.97 0.28
C LYS A 355 12.89 -28.09 0.62
N LYS A 356 12.90 -27.53 1.84
CA LYS A 356 12.03 -26.43 2.22
C LYS A 356 12.65 -25.13 1.74
N VAL A 357 11.83 -24.30 1.10
CA VAL A 357 12.22 -23.00 0.54
C VAL A 357 11.29 -21.93 1.07
N ASP A 358 11.80 -20.73 1.23
CA ASP A 358 11.03 -19.56 1.61
C ASP A 358 10.59 -18.82 0.35
N VAL A 359 9.33 -18.42 0.32
CA VAL A 359 8.68 -17.86 -0.85
C VAL A 359 8.18 -16.48 -0.48
N LYS A 360 8.74 -15.47 -1.13
CA LYS A 360 8.29 -14.09 -1.05
C LYS A 360 7.24 -13.87 -2.13
N VAL A 361 6.01 -13.60 -1.71
CA VAL A 361 4.83 -13.46 -2.57
C VAL A 361 4.43 -11.99 -2.63
N THR A 362 4.59 -11.35 -3.79
CA THR A 362 4.09 -9.99 -4.04
C THR A 362 2.81 -10.05 -4.89
N ASP A 363 2.22 -8.90 -5.26
CA ASP A 363 1.03 -8.89 -6.13
C ASP A 363 1.33 -9.39 -7.55
N THR A 364 2.58 -9.21 -8.01
CA THR A 364 2.99 -9.41 -9.41
C THR A 364 4.02 -10.51 -9.59
N THR A 365 4.79 -10.84 -8.54
CA THR A 365 5.93 -11.77 -8.60
C THR A 365 5.93 -12.77 -7.45
N ILE A 366 6.59 -13.90 -7.71
CA ILE A 366 6.88 -14.96 -6.74
C ILE A 366 8.39 -15.15 -6.75
N GLU A 367 9.06 -14.81 -5.66
CA GLU A 367 10.49 -15.03 -5.50
C GLU A 367 10.71 -16.18 -4.51
N ILE A 368 11.61 -17.09 -4.86
CA ILE A 368 11.85 -18.32 -4.11
C ILE A 368 13.30 -18.28 -3.61
N PHE A 369 13.47 -18.52 -2.32
CA PHE A 369 14.73 -18.44 -1.61
C PHE A 369 15.06 -19.77 -0.93
N TYR A 370 16.34 -20.12 -0.94
CA TYR A 370 16.89 -21.21 -0.13
C TYR A 370 18.11 -20.71 0.61
N ASN A 371 18.13 -20.82 1.94
CA ASN A 371 19.18 -20.29 2.81
C ASN A 371 19.55 -18.82 2.50
N HIS A 372 18.54 -17.95 2.36
CA HIS A 372 18.68 -16.51 2.04
C HIS A 372 19.18 -16.18 0.62
N ASN A 373 19.45 -17.18 -0.23
CA ASN A 373 19.80 -16.96 -1.64
C ASN A 373 18.56 -17.13 -2.52
N ARG A 374 18.30 -16.17 -3.42
CA ARG A 374 17.20 -16.26 -4.39
C ARG A 374 17.55 -17.30 -5.46
N ILE A 375 16.78 -18.38 -5.53
CA ILE A 375 17.00 -19.51 -6.44
C ILE A 375 16.09 -19.47 -7.67
N ALA A 376 14.95 -18.79 -7.60
CA ALA A 376 14.02 -18.64 -8.72
C ALA A 376 13.16 -17.38 -8.55
N SER A 377 12.69 -16.83 -9.67
CA SER A 377 11.74 -15.71 -9.71
C SER A 377 10.75 -15.92 -10.85
N HIS A 378 9.46 -15.74 -10.56
CA HIS A 378 8.37 -15.96 -11.50
C HIS A 378 7.42 -14.78 -11.48
N ARG A 379 6.77 -14.52 -12.62
CA ARG A 379 5.55 -13.70 -12.64
C ARG A 379 4.42 -14.47 -11.95
N ARG A 380 3.70 -13.83 -11.04
CA ARG A 380 2.58 -14.43 -10.32
C ARG A 380 1.44 -14.73 -11.29
N LEU A 381 0.99 -15.99 -11.29
CA LEU A 381 -0.17 -16.44 -12.05
C LEU A 381 -1.46 -16.11 -11.29
N LYS A 382 -2.48 -15.66 -12.02
CA LYS A 382 -3.84 -15.39 -11.53
C LYS A 382 -4.83 -16.22 -12.34
N GLY A 383 -5.93 -16.67 -11.73
CA GLY A 383 -6.99 -17.43 -12.42
C GLY A 383 -7.19 -18.85 -11.87
N ARG A 384 -7.38 -19.83 -12.76
CA ARG A 384 -7.74 -21.22 -12.39
C ARG A 384 -6.60 -21.93 -11.62
N PRO A 385 -6.86 -22.61 -10.50
CA PRO A 385 -5.88 -23.42 -9.80
C PRO A 385 -5.28 -24.52 -10.68
N GLY A 386 -4.04 -24.91 -10.40
CA GLY A 386 -3.31 -25.98 -11.08
C GLY A 386 -2.52 -25.53 -12.32
N GLN A 387 -2.41 -24.24 -12.58
CA GLN A 387 -1.54 -23.73 -13.65
C GLN A 387 -0.07 -23.83 -13.28
N TYR A 388 0.77 -24.06 -14.29
CA TYR A 388 2.22 -24.21 -14.15
C TYR A 388 2.96 -23.01 -14.75
N SER A 389 3.90 -22.45 -14.00
CA SER A 389 4.94 -21.55 -14.49
C SER A 389 6.27 -22.30 -14.43
N THR A 390 6.68 -22.84 -15.58
CA THR A 390 7.86 -23.71 -15.66
C THR A 390 8.96 -23.05 -16.48
N VAL A 391 10.14 -22.90 -15.90
CA VAL A 391 11.36 -22.46 -16.58
C VAL A 391 12.15 -23.70 -16.99
N THR A 392 12.58 -23.77 -18.25
CA THR A 392 13.30 -24.92 -18.81
C THR A 392 14.61 -25.21 -18.11
N GLU A 393 15.34 -24.16 -17.73
CA GLU A 393 16.62 -24.23 -17.00
C GLU A 393 16.50 -24.90 -15.62
N HIS A 394 15.30 -24.91 -15.03
CA HIS A 394 15.07 -25.57 -13.74
C HIS A 394 14.99 -27.10 -13.86
N MET A 395 14.82 -27.64 -15.07
CA MET A 395 14.68 -29.07 -15.30
C MET A 395 16.04 -29.78 -15.35
N PRO A 396 16.12 -31.07 -14.99
CA PRO A 396 17.31 -31.89 -15.24
C PRO A 396 17.63 -31.98 -16.74
N GLU A 397 18.91 -32.11 -17.11
CA GLU A 397 19.34 -32.20 -18.51
C GLU A 397 18.58 -33.27 -19.31
N ASP A 398 18.33 -34.44 -18.73
CA ASP A 398 17.63 -35.52 -19.44
C ASP A 398 16.17 -35.16 -19.75
N HIS A 399 15.53 -34.36 -18.89
CA HIS A 399 14.17 -33.86 -19.12
C HIS A 399 14.16 -32.70 -20.12
N GLN A 400 15.19 -31.84 -20.10
CA GLN A 400 15.38 -30.80 -21.13
C GLN A 400 15.57 -31.45 -22.50
N LYS A 401 16.48 -32.43 -22.62
CA LYS A 401 16.70 -33.23 -23.82
C LYS A 401 15.42 -33.90 -24.27
N TYR A 402 14.60 -34.42 -23.35
CA TYR A 402 13.30 -35.01 -23.68
C TYR A 402 12.31 -34.02 -24.33
N LEU A 403 12.24 -32.79 -23.83
CA LEU A 403 11.35 -31.74 -24.37
C LEU A 403 11.76 -31.24 -25.75
N GLU A 404 13.05 -31.30 -26.09
CA GLU A 404 13.53 -30.94 -27.43
C GLU A 404 13.20 -31.97 -28.52
N TRP A 405 12.64 -33.14 -28.17
CA TRP A 405 12.21 -34.12 -29.17
C TRP A 405 10.83 -33.75 -29.72
N ASN A 406 10.81 -33.18 -30.92
CA ASN A 406 9.61 -33.01 -31.74
C ASN A 406 9.69 -33.86 -33.02
N GLY A 407 8.54 -34.08 -33.66
CA GLY A 407 8.46 -34.84 -34.92
C GLY A 407 9.44 -34.33 -35.99
N ASP A 408 9.64 -33.01 -36.08
CA ASP A 408 10.55 -32.39 -37.05
C ASP A 408 12.03 -32.69 -36.79
N ARG A 409 12.45 -32.82 -35.52
CA ARG A 409 13.82 -33.21 -35.18
C ARG A 409 14.08 -34.67 -35.54
N PHE A 410 13.11 -35.56 -35.31
CA PHE A 410 13.19 -36.95 -35.77
C PHE A 410 13.30 -37.04 -37.30
N ARG A 411 12.50 -36.24 -38.03
CA ARG A 411 12.57 -36.10 -39.49
C ARG A 411 13.96 -35.62 -39.96
N LYS A 412 14.49 -34.53 -39.39
CA LYS A 412 15.83 -34.01 -39.75
C LYS A 412 16.97 -34.97 -39.43
N TRP A 413 16.89 -35.72 -38.34
CA TRP A 413 17.91 -36.73 -38.03
C TRP A 413 17.84 -37.89 -39.02
N ALA A 414 16.64 -38.36 -39.36
CA ALA A 414 16.44 -39.39 -40.36
C ALA A 414 16.95 -38.98 -41.75
N GLU A 415 16.73 -37.72 -42.14
CA GLU A 415 17.20 -37.14 -43.41
C GLU A 415 18.73 -37.16 -43.54
N ARG A 416 19.47 -36.95 -42.45
CA ARG A 416 20.95 -37.04 -42.45
C ARG A 416 21.46 -38.45 -42.74
N ILE A 417 20.69 -39.47 -42.37
CA ILE A 417 21.03 -40.88 -42.62
C ILE A 417 20.66 -41.25 -44.07
N GLY A 418 19.47 -40.85 -44.52
CA GLY A 418 19.06 -40.98 -45.91
C GLY A 418 17.54 -40.90 -46.13
N ILE A 419 17.16 -40.90 -47.41
CA ILE A 419 15.78 -40.68 -47.86
C ILE A 419 14.83 -41.82 -47.45
N ASN A 420 15.32 -43.05 -47.39
CA ASN A 420 14.53 -44.21 -46.98
C ASN A 420 14.33 -44.20 -45.46
N THR A 421 15.32 -43.78 -44.69
CA THR A 421 15.19 -43.62 -43.24
C THR A 421 14.21 -42.50 -42.90
N TYR A 422 14.25 -41.38 -43.63
CA TYR A 422 13.27 -40.30 -43.51
C TYR A 422 11.84 -40.78 -43.75
N THR A 423 11.59 -41.49 -44.84
CA THR A 423 10.24 -41.96 -45.21
C THR A 423 9.67 -42.94 -44.18
N VAL A 424 10.50 -43.83 -43.63
CA VAL A 424 10.12 -44.70 -42.51
C VAL A 424 9.78 -43.90 -41.26
N VAL A 425 10.64 -42.97 -40.83
CA VAL A 425 10.40 -42.17 -39.62
C VAL A 425 9.16 -41.31 -39.77
N ASN A 426 8.94 -40.73 -40.95
CA ASN A 426 7.73 -39.99 -41.24
C ASN A 426 6.47 -40.87 -41.17
N ALA A 427 6.51 -42.07 -41.76
CA ALA A 427 5.41 -43.03 -41.69
C ALA A 427 5.11 -43.47 -40.24
N ILE A 428 6.14 -43.65 -39.41
CA ILE A 428 5.97 -43.97 -37.98
C ILE A 428 5.36 -42.79 -37.23
N LEU A 429 5.82 -41.55 -37.48
CA LEU A 429 5.26 -40.35 -36.85
C LEU A 429 3.78 -40.15 -37.19
N THR A 430 3.40 -40.38 -38.45
CA THR A 430 2.00 -40.23 -38.92
C THR A 430 1.11 -41.45 -38.65
N SER A 431 1.67 -42.57 -38.17
CA SER A 431 0.91 -43.82 -37.96
C SER A 431 -0.13 -43.74 -36.85
N LYS A 432 0.04 -42.84 -35.88
CA LYS A 432 -0.88 -42.64 -34.76
C LYS A 432 -1.42 -41.22 -34.75
N ARG A 433 -2.61 -41.06 -34.15
CA ARG A 433 -3.28 -39.75 -34.01
C ARG A 433 -2.47 -38.71 -33.22
N VAL A 434 -1.56 -39.16 -32.37
CA VAL A 434 -0.71 -38.31 -31.52
C VAL A 434 0.74 -38.72 -31.74
N GLU A 435 1.55 -37.83 -32.32
CA GLU A 435 2.95 -38.10 -32.70
C GLU A 435 3.80 -38.56 -31.50
N GLN A 436 3.55 -38.02 -30.30
CA GLN A 436 4.29 -38.37 -29.08
C GLN A 436 4.19 -39.88 -28.73
N GLN A 437 3.13 -40.57 -29.19
CA GLN A 437 2.97 -42.00 -28.97
C GLN A 437 3.92 -42.87 -29.83
N THR A 438 4.61 -42.27 -30.79
CA THR A 438 5.51 -42.94 -31.73
C THR A 438 6.97 -42.52 -31.54
N TYR A 439 7.25 -41.49 -30.73
CA TYR A 439 8.60 -41.01 -30.43
C TYR A 439 9.55 -42.09 -29.90
N ARG A 440 9.06 -43.00 -29.05
CA ARG A 440 9.86 -44.16 -28.58
C ARG A 440 10.30 -45.07 -29.72
N SER A 441 9.44 -45.28 -30.71
CA SER A 441 9.74 -46.08 -31.90
C SER A 441 10.71 -45.37 -32.83
N CYS A 442 10.53 -44.06 -33.07
CA CYS A 442 11.44 -43.26 -33.88
C CYS A 442 12.84 -43.17 -33.25
N MET A 443 12.91 -42.92 -31.95
CA MET A 443 14.16 -42.92 -31.18
C MET A 443 14.86 -44.28 -31.25
N GLY A 444 14.10 -45.37 -31.04
CA GLY A 444 14.64 -46.72 -31.12
C GLY A 444 15.20 -47.06 -32.50
N LEU A 445 14.52 -46.63 -33.57
CA LEU A 445 14.97 -46.82 -34.95
C LEU A 445 16.28 -46.07 -35.23
N LEU A 446 16.35 -44.78 -34.91
CA LEU A 446 17.52 -43.96 -35.23
C LEU A 446 18.75 -44.36 -34.41
N LYS A 447 18.57 -44.84 -33.17
CA LYS A 447 19.67 -45.43 -32.38
C LYS A 447 20.23 -46.73 -32.95
N LEU A 448 19.55 -47.40 -33.88
CA LEU A 448 20.14 -48.55 -34.57
C LEU A 448 21.30 -48.13 -35.49
N ALA A 449 21.34 -46.87 -35.91
CA ALA A 449 22.43 -46.30 -36.71
C ALA A 449 23.76 -46.33 -35.95
N GLU A 450 23.74 -46.02 -34.64
CA GLU A 450 24.92 -46.10 -33.77
C GLU A 450 25.47 -47.53 -33.66
N LYS A 451 24.59 -48.54 -33.74
CA LYS A 451 24.96 -49.96 -33.58
C LYS A 451 25.38 -50.64 -34.90
N TYR A 452 24.76 -50.28 -36.01
CA TYR A 452 24.92 -50.97 -37.29
C TYR A 452 25.45 -50.08 -38.42
N SER A 453 25.76 -48.80 -38.18
CA SER A 453 26.08 -47.76 -39.17
C SER A 453 24.90 -47.20 -39.97
N ASP A 454 25.02 -45.94 -40.36
CA ASP A 454 24.04 -45.18 -41.14
C ASP A 454 23.72 -45.86 -42.48
N ALA A 455 24.73 -46.34 -43.20
CA ALA A 455 24.59 -46.98 -44.52
C ALA A 455 23.79 -48.28 -44.46
N LEU A 456 24.02 -49.12 -43.42
CA LEU A 456 23.27 -50.36 -43.25
C LEU A 456 21.84 -50.11 -42.78
N LEU A 457 21.63 -49.10 -41.93
CA LEU A 457 20.27 -48.70 -41.52
C LEU A 457 19.47 -48.20 -42.73
N GLU A 458 20.05 -47.35 -43.57
CA GLU A 458 19.39 -46.83 -44.77
C GLU A 458 19.04 -47.94 -45.75
N ALA A 459 19.95 -48.89 -45.98
CA ALA A 459 19.70 -50.04 -46.84
C ALA A 459 18.64 -51.00 -46.26
N ALA A 460 18.58 -51.15 -44.93
CA ALA A 460 17.51 -51.89 -44.25
C ALA A 460 16.16 -51.18 -44.35
N CYS A 461 16.12 -49.85 -44.25
CA CYS A 461 14.93 -49.04 -44.49
C CYS A 461 14.44 -49.18 -45.94
N LYS A 462 15.34 -49.08 -46.93
CA LYS A 462 15.04 -49.31 -48.36
C LYS A 462 14.41 -50.69 -48.59
N LYS A 463 15.01 -51.72 -47.98
CA LYS A 463 14.51 -53.09 -48.07
C LYS A 463 13.14 -53.24 -47.38
N ALA A 464 12.95 -52.65 -46.20
CA ALA A 464 11.67 -52.71 -45.49
C ALA A 464 10.54 -52.01 -46.26
N LEU A 465 10.83 -50.86 -46.88
CA LEU A 465 9.88 -50.13 -47.72
C LEU A 465 9.46 -50.89 -48.98
N SER A 466 10.31 -51.79 -49.49
CA SER A 466 9.96 -52.68 -50.61
C SER A 466 8.86 -53.70 -50.26
N TYR A 467 8.68 -54.02 -48.98
CA TYR A 467 7.69 -54.99 -48.50
C TYR A 467 6.43 -54.32 -47.96
N THR A 468 6.55 -53.14 -47.35
CA THR A 468 5.42 -52.42 -46.74
C THR A 468 5.66 -50.93 -46.77
N SER A 469 4.62 -50.14 -47.10
CA SER A 469 4.67 -48.67 -47.14
C SER A 469 4.82 -48.00 -45.77
N SER A 470 4.51 -48.72 -44.69
CA SER A 470 4.64 -48.27 -43.29
C SER A 470 5.35 -49.31 -42.41
N PRO A 471 6.67 -49.51 -42.55
CA PRO A 471 7.39 -50.52 -41.81
C PRO A 471 7.53 -50.16 -40.33
N SER A 472 7.41 -51.16 -39.44
CA SER A 472 7.57 -50.97 -38.00
C SER A 472 9.03 -51.09 -37.57
N TYR A 473 9.37 -50.48 -36.43
CA TYR A 473 10.69 -50.64 -35.78
C TYR A 473 11.14 -52.11 -35.67
N LYS A 474 10.22 -53.02 -35.30
CA LYS A 474 10.53 -54.46 -35.17
C LYS A 474 10.93 -55.09 -36.50
N SER A 475 10.27 -54.71 -37.59
CA SER A 475 10.57 -55.22 -38.93
C SER A 475 11.98 -54.84 -39.36
N ILE A 476 12.36 -53.57 -39.19
CA ILE A 476 13.69 -53.06 -39.57
C ILE A 476 14.79 -53.64 -38.68
N LYS A 477 14.54 -53.75 -37.37
CA LYS A 477 15.46 -54.43 -36.45
C LYS A 477 15.71 -55.88 -36.86
N ASN A 478 14.68 -56.61 -37.26
CA ASN A 478 14.82 -58.00 -37.70
C ASN A 478 15.64 -58.10 -38.99
N ILE A 479 15.42 -57.21 -39.97
CA ILE A 479 16.19 -57.16 -41.23
C ILE A 479 17.69 -56.92 -40.97
N LEU A 480 18.02 -56.04 -40.01
CA LEU A 480 19.39 -55.77 -39.61
C LEU A 480 20.03 -56.95 -38.86
N VAL A 481 19.27 -57.65 -38.00
CA VAL A 481 19.76 -58.80 -37.24
C VAL A 481 19.99 -60.03 -38.13
N THR A 482 19.14 -60.29 -39.13
CA THR A 482 19.30 -61.43 -40.05
C THR A 482 20.36 -61.21 -41.13
N GLY A 483 21.10 -60.09 -41.10
CA GLY A 483 22.22 -59.80 -42.00
C GLY A 483 21.84 -59.76 -43.48
N SER A 484 20.56 -59.54 -43.80
CA SER A 484 19.99 -59.75 -45.14
C SER A 484 20.23 -58.56 -46.07
N VAL A 485 21.15 -57.67 -45.72
CA VAL A 485 21.42 -56.38 -46.36
C VAL A 485 22.94 -56.26 -46.52
N ARG A 486 23.41 -56.26 -47.77
CA ARG A 486 24.76 -55.81 -48.12
C ARG A 486 24.61 -54.45 -48.81
N PRO A 487 25.44 -53.45 -48.47
CA PRO A 487 25.43 -52.20 -49.20
C PRO A 487 25.78 -52.49 -50.66
N GLU A 488 24.95 -52.01 -51.60
CA GLU A 488 25.29 -52.02 -53.02
C GLU A 488 26.54 -51.14 -53.19
N SER A 489 27.68 -51.77 -53.47
CA SER A 489 28.89 -51.08 -53.91
C SER A 489 28.69 -50.62 -55.35
N GLU A 490 29.21 -49.44 -55.63
CA GLU A 490 29.25 -48.79 -56.93
C GLU A 490 29.58 -49.77 -58.07
N THR A 491 28.82 -49.64 -59.16
CA THR A 491 29.09 -50.20 -60.48
C THR A 491 30.59 -50.16 -60.79
N THR A 492 31.24 -51.31 -60.71
CA THR A 492 32.60 -51.51 -61.19
C THR A 492 32.53 -52.23 -62.53
N GLU A 493 33.11 -51.61 -63.53
CA GLU A 493 33.24 -52.09 -64.90
C GLU A 493 33.80 -53.52 -64.91
N SER A 494 33.13 -54.38 -65.67
CA SER A 494 33.55 -55.76 -65.92
C SER A 494 34.79 -55.78 -66.82
N THR A 495 35.99 -55.88 -66.23
CA THR A 495 37.15 -56.41 -66.94
C THR A 495 37.00 -57.92 -67.12
N THR A 496 36.84 -58.33 -68.38
CA THR A 496 36.86 -59.72 -68.85
C THR A 496 38.25 -60.33 -68.68
N THR A 497 38.37 -61.34 -67.82
CA THR A 497 39.47 -62.31 -67.89
C THR A 497 38.93 -63.66 -68.37
N HIS A 498 39.28 -64.00 -69.62
CA HIS A 498 39.08 -65.30 -70.22
C HIS A 498 39.64 -66.42 -69.32
N LYS A 499 38.79 -67.39 -68.95
CA LYS A 499 39.24 -68.71 -68.51
C LYS A 499 39.01 -69.73 -69.63
N ALA A 500 40.06 -70.50 -69.88
CA ALA A 500 40.15 -71.52 -70.90
C ALA A 500 39.09 -72.62 -70.75
N HIS A 501 38.65 -73.12 -71.91
CA HIS A 501 37.64 -74.13 -72.16
C HIS A 501 37.62 -75.32 -71.18
N GLY A 502 36.50 -75.49 -70.46
CA GLY A 502 36.08 -76.79 -69.94
C GLY A 502 35.11 -77.43 -70.93
N ILE A 503 35.49 -78.57 -71.52
CA ILE A 503 34.68 -79.32 -72.48
C ILE A 503 33.56 -80.05 -71.72
N THR A 504 32.31 -79.59 -71.86
CA THR A 504 31.12 -80.31 -71.39
C THR A 504 30.79 -81.45 -72.36
N ARG A 505 30.84 -82.70 -71.90
CA ARG A 505 30.40 -83.86 -72.69
C ARG A 505 28.87 -83.92 -72.72
N GLY A 506 28.30 -84.10 -73.91
CA GLY A 506 26.84 -84.14 -74.13
C GLY A 506 26.16 -85.38 -73.55
N ALA A 507 24.83 -85.31 -73.42
CA ALA A 507 23.98 -86.29 -72.76
C ALA A 507 24.08 -87.73 -73.32
N ASP A 508 24.63 -87.92 -74.51
CA ASP A 508 24.87 -89.23 -75.11
C ASP A 508 25.99 -90.04 -74.43
N TYR A 509 26.87 -89.38 -73.65
CA TYR A 509 27.97 -90.06 -72.94
C TYR A 509 27.48 -90.97 -71.79
N TYR A 510 26.25 -90.78 -71.29
CA TYR A 510 25.71 -91.48 -70.12
C TYR A 510 24.64 -92.54 -70.45
N ARG A 511 24.48 -92.93 -71.73
CA ARG A 511 23.63 -94.08 -72.10
C ARG A 511 24.46 -95.31 -72.43
N ARG A 512 24.70 -96.17 -71.42
CA ARG A 512 24.56 -97.63 -71.49
C ARG A 512 24.73 -98.26 -70.13
#